data_AF-A0A834EVJ3-F1
#
_entry.id   AF-A0A834EVJ3-F1
#
_cell.length_a   1.000
_cell.length_b   1.000
_cell.length_c   1.000
_cell.angle_alpha   90.00
_cell.angle_beta   90.00
_cell.angle_gamma   90.00
#
_symmetry.space_group_name_H-M   'P 1'
#
loop_
_entity.id
_entity.type
_entity.pdbx_description
1 polymer ?
#
loop_
_entity_poly.entity_id
_entity_poly.type
_entity_poly.pdbx_seq_one_letter_code
_entity_poly.pdbx_strand_id
1 'polypeptide(L)'
;MDAMLSTDGAWSSQYKDISDMDELKAPDCAETFMTLLQVITERYRALPSPAAQLKFLELQKDLVDDFRIRLTQVMKEESRCPLGVRYCAILNAVNYISTILTDWGDDVVRVLLKK
;
A
#
# COMPACT_ATOMS: atom_id res chain seq x y z
N MET A 1 5.41 10.26 3.52
CA MET A 1 6.00 8.97 3.07
C MET A 1 7.36 8.69 3.69
N ASP A 2 8.30 9.63 3.70
CA ASP A 2 9.67 9.36 4.15
C ASP A 2 9.80 8.86 5.58
N ALA A 3 9.03 9.43 6.52
CA ALA A 3 9.02 8.97 7.91
C ALA A 3 8.65 7.49 8.03
N MET A 4 7.63 7.05 7.28
CA MET A 4 7.17 5.66 7.26
C MET A 4 8.23 4.72 6.70
N LEU A 5 8.92 5.10 5.62
CA LEU A 5 9.96 4.27 5.01
C LEU A 5 11.30 4.26 5.77
N SER A 6 11.50 5.25 6.64
CA SER A 6 12.70 5.39 7.46
C SER A 6 12.54 4.77 8.85
N THR A 7 11.37 4.20 9.16
CA THR A 7 11.12 3.53 10.44
C THR A 7 11.91 2.23 10.52
N ASP A 8 12.42 1.91 11.71
CA ASP A 8 13.08 0.63 11.95
C ASP A 8 12.12 -0.53 11.67
N GLY A 9 12.54 -1.46 10.83
CA GLY A 9 11.71 -2.60 10.44
C GLY A 9 10.73 -2.33 9.29
N ALA A 10 10.68 -1.12 8.72
CA ALA A 10 9.79 -0.76 7.61
C ALA A 10 9.86 -1.71 6.40
N TRP A 11 11.03 -2.33 6.19
CA TRP A 11 11.30 -3.26 5.07
C TRP A 11 11.31 -4.72 5.50
N SER A 12 11.04 -5.01 6.77
CA SER A 12 10.88 -6.36 7.28
C SER A 12 9.40 -6.70 7.39
N SER A 13 9.06 -7.98 7.28
CA SER A 13 7.72 -8.41 7.63
C SER A 13 7.54 -8.47 9.15
N GLN A 14 6.34 -8.08 9.61
CA GLN A 14 5.91 -8.26 11.00
C GLN A 14 5.91 -9.72 11.45
N TYR A 15 5.82 -10.68 10.52
CA TYR A 15 5.77 -12.12 10.81
C TYR A 15 7.08 -12.86 10.53
N LYS A 16 8.21 -12.16 10.41
CA LYS A 16 9.52 -12.72 10.02
C LYS A 16 9.95 -13.97 10.81
N ASP A 17 9.49 -14.13 12.06
CA ASP A 17 9.85 -15.24 12.95
C ASP A 17 8.92 -16.47 12.83
N ILE A 18 7.92 -16.43 11.95
CA ILE A 18 7.00 -17.54 11.69
C ILE A 18 7.46 -18.30 10.44
N SER A 19 7.95 -19.53 10.64
CA SER A 19 8.54 -20.40 9.60
C SER A 19 7.56 -20.92 8.55
N ASP A 20 6.27 -20.99 8.89
CA ASP A 20 5.25 -21.68 8.08
C ASP A 20 4.38 -20.72 7.26
N MET A 21 4.75 -19.44 7.17
CA MET A 21 4.02 -18.44 6.40
C MET A 21 4.75 -18.07 5.11
N ASP A 22 3.99 -18.10 4.01
CA ASP A 22 4.35 -17.84 2.61
C ASP A 22 5.40 -16.73 2.39
N GLU A 23 6.24 -16.91 1.36
CA GLU A 23 7.40 -16.06 1.00
C GLU A 23 7.01 -14.61 0.59
N LEU A 24 5.71 -14.36 0.39
CA LEU A 24 5.13 -13.07 -0.01
C LEU A 24 4.74 -12.17 1.17
N LYS A 25 5.51 -12.18 2.26
CA LYS A 25 5.22 -11.27 3.38
C LYS A 25 5.39 -9.82 2.94
N ALA A 26 4.29 -9.07 2.92
CA ALA A 26 4.32 -7.63 2.73
C ALA A 26 5.23 -7.02 3.81
N PRO A 27 6.09 -6.06 3.45
CA PRO A 27 6.85 -5.33 4.45
C PRO A 27 5.92 -4.40 5.24
N ASP A 28 6.33 -4.09 6.47
CA ASP A 28 5.57 -3.25 7.41
C ASP A 28 5.13 -1.91 6.81
N CYS A 29 5.96 -1.30 5.94
CA CYS A 29 5.60 -0.05 5.28
C CYS A 29 4.39 -0.17 4.35
N ALA A 30 4.21 -1.32 3.68
CA ALA A 30 3.09 -1.57 2.79
C ALA A 30 1.80 -1.83 3.58
N GLU A 31 1.89 -2.59 4.69
CA GLU A 31 0.75 -2.83 5.58
C GLU A 31 0.28 -1.53 6.25
N THR A 32 1.22 -0.73 6.76
CA THR A 32 0.94 0.59 7.35
C THR A 32 0.29 1.52 6.34
N PHE A 33 0.80 1.54 5.10
CA PHE A 33 0.23 2.35 4.03
C PHE A 33 -1.21 1.93 3.68
N MET A 34 -1.48 0.63 3.53
CA MET A 34 -2.84 0.14 3.25
C MET A 34 -3.80 0.40 4.41
N THR A 35 -3.33 0.27 5.65
CA THR A 35 -4.11 0.63 6.85
C THR A 35 -4.50 2.11 6.84
N LEU A 36 -3.55 3.00 6.49
CA LEU A 36 -3.84 4.43 6.34
C LEU A 36 -4.95 4.67 5.30
N LEU A 37 -4.86 4.03 4.13
CA LEU A 37 -5.90 4.16 3.10
C LEU A 37 -7.26 3.66 3.60
N GLN A 38 -7.31 2.49 4.26
CA GLN A 38 -8.55 1.95 4.84
C GLN A 38 -9.17 2.92 5.86
N VAL A 39 -8.37 3.45 6.79
CA VAL A 39 -8.85 4.41 7.79
C VAL A 39 -9.39 5.69 7.14
N ILE A 40 -8.75 6.18 6.07
CA ILE A 40 -9.27 7.31 5.29
C ILE A 40 -10.64 6.93 4.68
N THR A 41 -10.74 5.76 4.04
CA THR A 41 -11.99 5.23 3.45
C THR A 41 -13.14 5.15 4.45
N GLU A 42 -12.89 4.56 5.61
CA GLU A 42 -13.88 4.42 6.67
C GLU A 42 -14.40 5.76 7.18
N ARG A 43 -13.54 6.77 7.26
CA ARG A 43 -13.93 8.10 7.72
C ARG A 43 -14.72 8.87 6.67
N TYR A 44 -14.31 8.86 5.40
CA TYR A 44 -15.01 9.65 4.39
C TYR A 44 -16.31 9.01 3.91
N ARG A 45 -16.44 7.67 3.93
CA ARG A 45 -17.69 7.01 3.46
C ARG A 45 -18.93 7.43 4.25
N ALA A 46 -18.73 7.84 5.51
CA ALA A 46 -19.79 8.29 6.40
C ALA A 46 -20.22 9.74 6.14
N LEU A 47 -19.48 10.49 5.30
CA LEU A 47 -19.82 11.87 4.99
C LEU A 47 -21.10 11.95 4.15
N PRO A 48 -22.03 12.86 4.46
CA PRO A 48 -23.29 13.00 3.72
C PRO A 48 -23.13 13.67 2.35
N SER A 49 -21.97 14.30 2.08
CA SER A 49 -21.70 15.05 0.86
C SER A 49 -20.88 14.21 -0.13
N PRO A 50 -21.43 13.85 -1.31
CA PRO A 50 -20.67 13.14 -2.34
C PRO A 50 -19.45 13.93 -2.84
N ALA A 51 -19.55 15.25 -2.89
CA ALA A 51 -18.42 16.11 -3.27
C ALA A 51 -17.28 16.03 -2.25
N ALA A 52 -17.60 15.93 -0.95
CA ALA A 52 -16.58 15.73 0.08
C ALA A 52 -15.94 14.33 -0.03
N GLN A 53 -16.75 13.29 -0.27
CA GLN A 53 -16.24 11.93 -0.51
C GLN A 53 -15.27 11.88 -1.69
N LEU A 54 -15.60 12.55 -2.80
CA LEU A 54 -14.74 12.59 -3.98
C LEU A 54 -13.37 13.22 -3.69
N LYS A 55 -13.32 14.31 -2.91
CA LYS A 55 -12.05 14.94 -2.52
C LYS A 55 -11.14 14.01 -1.72
N PHE A 56 -11.71 13.15 -0.87
CA PHE A 56 -10.92 12.17 -0.13
C PHE A 56 -10.43 11.02 -1.02
N LEU A 57 -11.23 10.62 -2.02
CA LEU A 57 -10.78 9.66 -3.02
C LEU A 57 -9.63 10.24 -3.86
N GLU A 58 -9.71 11.52 -4.25
CA GLU A 58 -8.60 12.23 -4.92
C GLU A 58 -7.34 12.22 -4.05
N LEU A 59 -7.46 12.57 -2.77
CA LEU A 59 -6.35 12.49 -1.82
C LEU A 59 -5.74 11.09 -1.74
N GLN A 60 -6.55 10.03 -1.70
CA GLN A 60 -6.03 8.66 -1.67
C GLN A 60 -5.25 8.31 -2.94
N LYS A 61 -5.69 8.79 -4.10
CA LYS A 61 -4.96 8.60 -5.36
C LYS A 61 -3.61 9.31 -5.33
N ASP A 62 -3.57 10.54 -4.83
CA ASP A 62 -2.32 11.31 -4.69
C ASP A 62 -1.35 10.59 -3.73
N LEU A 63 -1.84 10.08 -2.60
CA LEU A 63 -1.04 9.30 -1.66
C LEU A 63 -0.47 8.01 -2.28
N VAL A 64 -1.26 7.31 -3.10
CA VAL A 64 -0.79 6.11 -3.81
C VAL A 64 0.31 6.47 -4.82
N ASP A 65 0.16 7.57 -5.55
CA ASP A 65 1.18 8.01 -6.50
C ASP A 65 2.48 8.42 -5.81
N ASP A 66 2.39 9.20 -4.72
CA ASP A 66 3.53 9.57 -3.89
C ASP A 66 4.27 8.35 -3.35
N PHE A 67 3.52 7.35 -2.87
CA PHE A 67 4.13 6.12 -2.36
C PHE A 67 4.82 5.33 -3.45
N ARG A 68 4.18 5.17 -4.62
CA ARG A 68 4.78 4.54 -5.80
C ARG A 68 6.06 5.22 -6.25
N ILE A 69 6.06 6.56 -6.33
CA ILE A 69 7.25 7.34 -6.68
C ILE A 69 8.37 7.04 -5.67
N ARG A 70 8.05 7.02 -4.38
CA ARG A 70 9.06 6.79 -3.36
C ARG A 70 9.60 5.35 -3.38
N LEU A 71 8.75 4.34 -3.56
CA LEU A 71 9.20 2.95 -3.77
C LEU A 71 10.14 2.85 -4.98
N THR A 72 9.83 3.55 -6.08
CA THR A 72 10.68 3.58 -7.28
C THR A 72 12.05 4.21 -6.99
N GLN A 73 12.10 5.25 -6.16
CA GLN A 73 13.37 5.87 -5.76
C GLN A 73 14.21 4.91 -4.92
N VAL A 74 13.63 4.28 -3.89
CA VAL A 74 14.35 3.31 -3.05
C VAL A 74 14.80 2.10 -3.88
N MET A 75 13.98 1.63 -4.82
CA MET A 75 14.36 0.53 -5.72
C MET A 75 15.59 0.88 -6.58
N LYS A 76 15.70 2.13 -7.04
CA LYS A 76 16.88 2.61 -7.78
C LYS A 76 18.12 2.65 -6.91
N GLU A 77 18.00 3.05 -5.65
CA GLU A 77 19.09 3.05 -4.67
C GLU A 77 19.61 1.61 -4.42
N GLU A 78 18.71 0.63 -4.32
CA GLU A 78 19.03 -0.79 -4.07
C GLU A 78 19.40 -1.58 -5.35
N SER A 79 19.34 -0.96 -6.53
CA SER A 79 19.52 -1.63 -7.84
C SER A 79 20.86 -2.33 -8.04
N ARG A 80 21.88 -1.98 -7.23
CA ARG A 80 23.20 -2.62 -7.25
C ARG A 80 23.16 -4.06 -6.72
N CYS A 81 22.13 -4.41 -5.94
CA CYS A 81 21.90 -5.76 -5.42
C CYS A 81 20.43 -6.15 -5.62
N PRO A 82 20.01 -6.51 -6.84
CA PRO A 82 18.59 -6.74 -7.17
C PRO A 82 18.00 -8.01 -6.53
N LEU A 83 18.83 -8.83 -5.89
CA LEU A 83 18.40 -9.99 -5.09
C LEU A 83 18.58 -9.74 -3.58
N GLY A 84 18.94 -8.52 -3.19
CA GLY A 84 19.05 -8.13 -1.80
C GLY A 84 17.70 -8.13 -1.11
N VAL A 85 17.70 -8.43 0.19
CA VAL A 85 16.48 -8.52 1.02
C VAL A 85 15.57 -7.30 0.84
N ARG A 86 16.16 -6.10 0.79
CA ARG A 86 15.39 -4.86 0.64
C ARG A 86 14.80 -4.68 -0.76
N TYR A 87 15.50 -5.10 -1.81
CA TYR A 87 14.96 -5.08 -3.17
C TYR A 87 13.75 -6.03 -3.29
N CYS A 88 13.87 -7.25 -2.75
CA CYS A 88 12.75 -8.20 -2.68
C CYS A 88 11.58 -7.65 -1.86
N ALA A 89 11.84 -7.00 -0.73
CA ALA A 89 10.80 -6.36 0.08
C ALA A 89 10.05 -5.27 -0.69
N ILE A 90 10.73 -4.48 -1.52
CA ILE A 90 10.08 -3.48 -2.38
C ILE A 90 9.15 -4.15 -3.40
N LEU A 91 9.60 -5.23 -4.06
CA LEU A 91 8.76 -5.98 -4.99
C LEU A 91 7.53 -6.57 -4.29
N ASN A 92 7.71 -7.13 -3.10
CA ASN A 92 6.62 -7.65 -2.29
C ASN A 92 5.62 -6.54 -1.90
N ALA A 93 6.11 -5.36 -1.51
CA ALA A 93 5.26 -4.20 -1.25
C ALA A 93 4.39 -3.82 -2.45
N VAL A 94 5.02 -3.73 -3.63
CA VAL A 94 4.32 -3.38 -4.87
C VAL A 94 3.26 -4.43 -5.21
N ASN A 95 3.63 -5.71 -5.17
CA ASN A 95 2.70 -6.80 -5.45
C ASN A 95 1.50 -6.79 -4.48
N TYR A 96 1.77 -6.70 -3.17
CA TYR A 96 0.73 -6.65 -2.14
C TYR A 96 -0.26 -5.50 -2.35
N ILE A 97 0.26 -4.29 -2.58
CA ILE A 97 -0.58 -3.10 -2.79
C ILE A 97 -1.38 -3.24 -4.07
N SER A 98 -0.76 -3.69 -5.16
CA SER A 98 -1.44 -3.91 -6.44
C SER A 98 -2.59 -4.91 -6.30
N THR A 99 -2.37 -6.05 -5.64
CA THR A 99 -3.42 -7.06 -5.40
C THR A 99 -4.60 -6.45 -4.65
N ILE A 100 -4.37 -5.77 -3.52
CA ILE A 100 -5.46 -5.21 -2.73
C ILE A 100 -6.20 -4.09 -3.48
N LEU A 101 -5.49 -3.21 -4.19
CA LEU A 101 -6.13 -2.14 -4.95
C LEU A 101 -6.96 -2.69 -6.12
N THR A 102 -6.53 -3.79 -6.74
CA THR A 102 -7.33 -4.50 -7.75
C THR A 102 -8.62 -5.04 -7.13
N ASP A 103 -8.53 -5.73 -5.99
CA ASP A 103 -9.71 -6.26 -5.29
C ASP A 103 -10.68 -5.14 -4.90
N TRP A 104 -10.18 -3.99 -4.42
CA TRP A 104 -11.00 -2.83 -4.08
C TRP A 104 -11.70 -2.23 -5.31
N GLY A 105 -11.01 -2.19 -6.45
CA GLY A 105 -11.58 -1.74 -7.72
C GLY A 105 -12.77 -2.61 -8.14
N ASP A 106 -12.61 -3.92 -8.05
CA ASP A 106 -13.65 -4.89 -8.40
C ASP A 106 -14.87 -4.80 -7.47
N ASP A 107 -14.66 -4.53 -6.19
CA ASP A 107 -15.74 -4.32 -5.22
C ASP A 107 -16.53 -3.03 -5.48
N VAL A 108 -15.86 -1.93 -5.82
CA VAL A 108 -16.54 -0.67 -6.18
C VAL A 108 -17.35 -0.83 -7.46
N VAL A 109 -16.80 -1.51 -8.47
CA VAL A 109 -17.52 -1.84 -9.72
C VAL A 109 -18.74 -2.71 -9.43
N ARG A 110 -18.62 -3.70 -8.54
CA ARG A 110 -19.72 -4.58 -8.12
C ARG A 110 -20.84 -3.83 -7.39
N VAL A 111 -20.52 -2.80 -6.62
CA VAL A 111 -21.50 -1.95 -5.92
C VAL A 111 -22.21 -0.99 -6.90
N LEU A 112 -21.52 -0.49 -7.92
CA LEU A 112 -22.08 0.44 -8.91
C LEU A 112 -22.91 -0.25 -10.00
N LEU A 113 -22.57 -1.49 -10.40
CA LEU A 113 -23.29 -2.26 -11.43
C LEU A 113 -24.49 -3.09 -10.90
N LYS A 114 -24.76 -3.04 -9.60
CA LYS A 114 -25.93 -3.69 -8.97
C LYS A 114 -27.07 -2.73 -8.61
N LYS A 115 -27.05 -1.51 -9.17
CA LYS A 115 -28.21 -0.62 -9.22
C LYS A 115 -28.86 -0.71 -10.60
#